data_AF-K2BAM2-F1
#
_entry.id   AF-K2BAM2-F1
#
_cell.length_a   1.000
_cell.length_b   1.000
_cell.length_c   1.000
_cell.angle_alpha   90.00
_cell.angle_beta   90.00
_cell.angle_gamma   90.00
#
_symmetry.space_group_name_H-M   'P 1'
#
loop_
_entity.id
_entity.type
_entity.pdbx_description
1 polymer ?
#
loop_
_entity_poly.entity_id
_entity_poly.type
_entity_poly.pdbx_seq_one_letter_code
_entity_poly.pdbx_strand_id
1 'polypeptide(L)'
;MENRKNLSLVCNQTVNQFIQSKRKVEVFGEMKISRDELVFNQNQAHEFVSNFRKTETYAALQNKDQKDMTPDELVCYALMIEDITNINPELFSDAMNNYNLDLKLTYEASLNENLNIMLNAIKLHYAKSDFEKEGCSNNLHFYLRKRSHRAYAHVYLNLAGMNFANKSFFAQGMSYANLSNCDFENAILDGVSFDYSDLSGANFKNAFLKNKSSVGVNFSNTNLSHLKTENVSYIKCDFSHANLSNADIDGYDFHWANMTSAKLDGVKIKPASGYIHTWNLTDTSLINTEIEASLHLTTFKNTRFIAEADCGNATKLKKALNNFQQQIKRQYDYTEKSGNMKQHANNSEEFLQAAVDNIISAVKENNLSPSLLDVAIQHPVFAEVGKLKFTKEQNSGFKLFDTLYNKWAEYAYQSHTIPIKTDEQKKLHHAKLEILNRAEEYKKVGYC
;
A
#
# COMPACT_ATOMS: atom_id res chain seq x y z
N MET A 1 -27.27 -0.62 39.31
CA MET A 1 -26.30 -1.69 39.67
C MET A 1 -26.37 -2.87 38.72
N GLU A 2 -27.55 -3.32 38.25
CA GLU A 2 -27.68 -4.39 37.23
C GLU A 2 -26.98 -4.06 35.90
N ASN A 3 -27.09 -2.83 35.37
CA ASN A 3 -26.36 -2.42 34.15
C ASN A 3 -24.82 -2.42 34.31
N ARG A 4 -24.29 -2.15 35.51
CA ARG A 4 -22.83 -2.15 35.76
C ARG A 4 -22.24 -3.56 35.84
N LYS A 5 -22.97 -4.52 36.42
CA LYS A 5 -22.57 -5.93 36.42
C LYS A 5 -22.55 -6.53 35.01
N ASN A 6 -23.42 -6.04 34.13
CA ASN A 6 -23.49 -6.51 32.75
C ASN A 6 -22.30 -6.00 31.91
N LEU A 7 -21.91 -4.73 32.05
CA LEU A 7 -20.81 -4.15 31.27
C LEU A 7 -19.43 -4.75 31.59
N SER A 8 -19.09 -4.89 32.88
CA SER A 8 -17.83 -5.54 33.32
C SER A 8 -17.77 -6.99 32.86
N LEU A 9 -18.90 -7.72 32.93
CA LEU A 9 -19.00 -9.10 32.47
C LEU A 9 -18.80 -9.20 30.94
N VAL A 10 -19.41 -8.29 30.17
CA VAL A 10 -19.21 -8.23 28.72
C VAL A 10 -17.76 -7.93 28.39
N CYS A 11 -17.11 -6.96 29.07
CA CYS A 11 -15.69 -6.65 28.86
C CYS A 11 -14.79 -7.85 29.15
N ASN A 12 -15.02 -8.53 30.27
CA ASN A 12 -14.27 -9.73 30.64
C ASN A 12 -14.52 -10.87 29.64
N GLN A 13 -15.76 -11.07 29.17
CA GLN A 13 -16.10 -12.04 28.12
C GLN A 13 -15.51 -11.66 26.76
N THR A 14 -15.47 -10.39 26.39
CA THR A 14 -14.85 -9.86 25.16
C THR A 14 -13.36 -10.14 25.17
N VAL A 15 -12.66 -9.81 26.26
CA VAL A 15 -11.23 -10.11 26.42
C VAL A 15 -11.00 -11.63 26.44
N ASN A 16 -11.85 -12.40 27.11
CA ASN A 16 -11.75 -13.86 27.14
C ASN A 16 -12.04 -14.52 25.80
N GLN A 17 -13.06 -14.11 25.05
CA GLN A 17 -13.34 -14.62 23.70
C GLN A 17 -12.20 -14.28 22.75
N PHE A 18 -11.63 -13.09 22.90
CA PHE A 18 -10.47 -12.65 22.16
C PHE A 18 -9.25 -13.55 22.43
N ILE A 19 -8.98 -13.87 23.70
CA ILE A 19 -7.91 -14.77 24.15
C ILE A 19 -8.19 -16.25 23.79
N GLN A 20 -9.45 -16.71 23.86
CA GLN A 20 -9.87 -18.11 23.73
C GLN A 20 -10.25 -18.54 22.30
N SER A 21 -10.25 -17.63 21.32
CA SER A 21 -10.57 -17.90 19.90
C SER A 21 -9.76 -19.04 19.25
N LYS A 22 -8.76 -19.60 19.95
CA LYS A 22 -8.04 -20.83 19.60
C LYS A 22 -8.63 -22.16 20.09
N ARG A 23 -9.71 -22.23 20.90
CA ARG A 23 -10.21 -23.52 21.42
C ARG A 23 -10.70 -24.53 20.36
N LYS A 24 -10.78 -24.16 19.08
CA LYS A 24 -11.00 -25.12 17.98
C LYS A 24 -9.70 -25.75 17.42
N VAL A 25 -8.52 -25.36 17.88
CA VAL A 25 -7.22 -25.73 17.28
C VAL A 25 -6.22 -26.27 18.32
N GLU A 26 -6.70 -26.97 19.35
CA GLU A 26 -5.88 -27.92 20.11
C GLU A 26 -6.67 -29.24 20.05
N VAL A 27 -6.24 -30.32 19.39
CA VAL A 27 -5.01 -31.08 19.61
C VAL A 27 -4.79 -31.95 18.37
N PHE A 28 -3.68 -31.77 17.64
CA PHE A 28 -3.01 -32.90 16.98
C PHE A 28 -1.51 -32.64 17.05
N GLY A 29 -0.79 -33.60 17.64
CA GLY A 29 0.65 -33.51 17.93
C GLY A 29 1.47 -33.12 16.71
N GLU A 30 2.55 -32.38 16.98
CA GLU A 30 3.63 -32.06 16.03
C GLU A 30 3.22 -31.59 14.61
N MET A 31 2.08 -30.91 14.47
CA MET A 31 1.73 -30.22 13.22
C MET A 31 2.19 -28.77 13.25
N LYS A 32 3.06 -28.41 12.29
CA LYS A 32 3.34 -27.02 11.90
C LYS A 32 2.01 -26.32 11.62
N ILE A 33 1.59 -25.43 12.49
CA ILE A 33 0.51 -24.47 12.20
C ILE A 33 0.90 -23.78 10.89
N SER A 34 0.06 -23.91 9.86
CA SER A 34 0.38 -23.32 8.56
C SER A 34 0.38 -21.78 8.70
N ARG A 35 1.22 -21.08 7.92
CA ARG A 35 1.19 -19.60 7.90
C ARG A 35 -0.21 -19.09 7.57
N ASP A 36 -0.97 -19.79 6.75
CA ASP A 36 -2.32 -19.43 6.32
C ASP A 36 -3.37 -19.48 7.45
N GLU A 37 -3.26 -20.41 8.40
CA GLU A 37 -4.13 -20.45 9.59
C GLU A 37 -3.85 -19.32 10.59
N LEU A 38 -2.60 -18.86 10.68
CA LEU A 38 -2.24 -17.68 11.49
C LEU A 38 -2.79 -16.38 10.87
N VAL A 39 -2.76 -16.24 9.54
CA VAL A 39 -3.35 -15.09 8.80
C VAL A 39 -4.87 -15.03 9.03
N PHE A 40 -5.54 -16.18 8.92
CA PHE A 40 -7.00 -16.27 9.01
C PHE A 40 -7.52 -15.86 10.41
N ASN A 41 -6.81 -16.21 11.48
CA ASN A 41 -7.21 -15.89 12.85
C ASN A 41 -7.00 -14.41 13.24
N GLN A 42 -6.34 -13.59 12.41
CA GLN A 42 -5.99 -12.21 12.78
C GLN A 42 -6.71 -11.14 12.00
N ASN A 43 -7.09 -11.44 10.75
CA ASN A 43 -8.23 -10.75 10.16
C ASN A 43 -9.40 -10.77 11.15
N GLN A 44 -9.61 -11.89 11.85
CA GLN A 44 -10.61 -11.98 12.92
C GLN A 44 -10.31 -11.09 14.13
N ALA A 45 -9.04 -10.89 14.52
CA ALA A 45 -8.70 -10.01 15.65
C ALA A 45 -8.96 -8.53 15.32
N HIS A 46 -8.45 -8.05 14.18
CA HIS A 46 -8.71 -6.67 13.73
C HIS A 46 -10.19 -6.45 13.41
N GLU A 47 -10.84 -7.42 12.78
CA GLU A 47 -12.30 -7.41 12.53
C GLU A 47 -13.09 -7.44 13.83
N PHE A 48 -12.66 -8.21 14.84
CA PHE A 48 -13.29 -8.23 16.15
C PHE A 48 -13.20 -6.86 16.81
N VAL A 49 -12.02 -6.22 16.85
CA VAL A 49 -11.87 -4.88 17.42
C VAL A 49 -12.73 -3.88 16.65
N SER A 50 -12.69 -3.91 15.32
CA SER A 50 -13.51 -3.05 14.45
C SER A 50 -15.01 -3.23 14.69
N ASN A 51 -15.47 -4.47 14.87
CA ASN A 51 -16.87 -4.77 15.16
C ASN A 51 -17.27 -4.42 16.59
N PHE A 52 -16.39 -4.65 17.58
CA PHE A 52 -16.61 -4.25 18.96
C PHE A 52 -16.76 -2.74 19.08
N ARG A 53 -15.94 -1.96 18.35
CA ARG A 53 -16.04 -0.50 18.28
C ARG A 53 -17.38 0.02 17.76
N LYS A 54 -18.16 -0.81 17.04
CA LYS A 54 -19.50 -0.45 16.54
C LYS A 54 -20.63 -0.78 17.53
N THR A 55 -20.32 -1.38 18.69
CA THR A 55 -21.32 -1.81 19.67
C THR A 55 -21.73 -0.69 20.62
N GLU A 56 -22.94 -0.78 21.17
CA GLU A 56 -23.39 0.11 22.26
C GLU A 56 -22.49 -0.01 23.51
N THR A 57 -21.91 -1.20 23.74
CA THR A 57 -20.94 -1.45 24.81
C THR A 57 -19.72 -0.54 24.71
N TYR A 58 -19.11 -0.46 23.52
CA TYR A 58 -17.96 0.42 23.31
C TYR A 58 -18.35 1.90 23.40
N ALA A 59 -19.52 2.28 22.86
CA ALA A 59 -20.04 3.63 23.01
C ALA A 59 -20.27 4.01 24.49
N ALA A 60 -20.73 3.06 25.32
CA ALA A 60 -20.87 3.27 26.76
C ALA A 60 -19.51 3.44 27.46
N LEU A 61 -18.48 2.68 27.06
CA LEU A 61 -17.11 2.85 27.58
C LEU A 61 -16.52 4.21 27.18
N GLN A 62 -16.67 4.64 25.93
CA GLN A 62 -16.16 5.94 25.46
C GLN A 62 -16.75 7.13 26.22
N ASN A 63 -18.02 7.05 26.62
CA ASN A 63 -18.72 8.13 27.34
C ASN A 63 -18.47 8.13 28.85
N LYS A 64 -17.74 7.14 29.38
CA LYS A 64 -17.51 6.98 30.81
C LYS A 64 -16.20 7.65 31.21
N ASP A 65 -16.20 8.38 32.33
CA ASP A 65 -14.94 8.88 32.92
C ASP A 65 -14.09 7.67 33.33
N GLN A 66 -12.81 7.67 32.95
CA GLN A 66 -11.87 6.58 33.26
C GLN A 66 -11.76 6.33 34.78
N LYS A 67 -11.99 7.35 35.62
CA LYS A 67 -12.01 7.19 37.09
C LYS A 67 -13.18 6.35 37.60
N ASP A 68 -14.26 6.29 36.83
CA ASP A 68 -15.47 5.53 37.17
C ASP A 68 -15.46 4.12 36.55
N MET A 69 -14.47 3.81 35.70
CA MET A 69 -14.32 2.49 35.09
C MET A 69 -13.84 1.46 36.12
N THR A 70 -14.38 0.24 36.05
CA THR A 70 -13.79 -0.89 36.76
C THR A 70 -12.44 -1.26 36.13
N PRO A 71 -11.56 -1.98 36.84
CA PRO A 71 -10.34 -2.51 36.23
C PRO A 71 -10.59 -3.27 34.91
N ASP A 72 -11.66 -4.07 34.86
CA ASP A 72 -12.02 -4.83 33.67
C ASP A 72 -12.41 -3.94 32.48
N GLU A 73 -13.21 -2.93 32.75
CA GLU A 73 -13.68 -1.96 31.76
C GLU A 73 -12.52 -1.14 31.22
N LEU A 74 -11.59 -0.67 32.07
CA LEU A 74 -10.46 0.15 31.63
C LEU A 74 -9.43 -0.65 30.84
N VAL A 75 -9.15 -1.90 31.23
CA VAL A 75 -8.27 -2.80 30.45
C VAL A 75 -8.91 -3.14 29.09
N CYS A 76 -10.19 -3.48 29.07
CA CYS A 76 -10.91 -3.72 27.83
C CYS A 76 -10.92 -2.47 26.94
N TYR A 77 -11.20 -1.30 27.52
CA TYR A 77 -11.19 -0.04 26.79
C TYR A 77 -9.82 0.28 26.21
N ALA A 78 -8.74 0.15 26.98
CA ALA A 78 -7.37 0.39 26.50
C ALA A 78 -6.95 -0.58 25.37
N LEU A 79 -7.39 -1.84 25.42
CA LEU A 79 -7.15 -2.80 24.34
C LEU A 79 -7.93 -2.44 23.07
N MET A 80 -9.07 -1.79 23.19
CA MET A 80 -9.99 -1.56 22.06
C MET A 80 -9.98 -0.12 21.54
N ILE A 81 -9.42 0.86 22.25
CA ILE A 81 -9.44 2.27 21.85
C ILE A 81 -8.65 2.52 20.55
N GLU A 82 -9.10 3.48 19.75
CA GLU A 82 -8.47 3.86 18.47
C GLU A 82 -7.14 4.59 18.65
N ASP A 83 -6.99 5.28 19.77
CA ASP A 83 -5.79 6.03 20.11
C ASP A 83 -5.51 5.89 21.60
N ILE A 84 -4.46 5.12 21.91
CA ILE A 84 -4.10 4.76 23.28
C ILE A 84 -3.47 5.94 24.05
N THR A 85 -3.07 7.03 23.37
CA THR A 85 -2.63 8.27 24.04
C THR A 85 -3.71 8.84 24.98
N ASN A 86 -4.98 8.54 24.71
CA ASN A 86 -6.10 9.02 25.51
C ASN A 86 -6.28 8.28 26.84
N ILE A 87 -5.52 7.21 27.09
CA ILE A 87 -5.58 6.46 28.34
C ILE A 87 -4.73 7.14 29.41
N ASN A 88 -5.31 7.36 30.59
CA ASN A 88 -4.57 7.87 31.73
C ASN A 88 -3.61 6.78 32.26
N PRO A 89 -2.28 7.02 32.29
CA PRO A 89 -1.30 5.99 32.65
C PRO A 89 -1.38 5.54 34.12
N GLU A 90 -1.82 6.40 35.04
CA GLU A 90 -1.94 6.05 36.47
C GLU A 90 -3.15 5.14 36.69
N LEU A 91 -4.31 5.54 36.18
CA LEU A 91 -5.54 4.73 36.25
C LEU A 91 -5.36 3.38 35.55
N PHE A 92 -4.67 3.36 34.40
CA PHE A 92 -4.41 2.13 33.67
C PHE A 92 -3.45 1.21 34.43
N SER A 93 -2.40 1.76 35.05
CA SER A 93 -1.50 1.00 35.92
C SER A 93 -2.24 0.40 37.12
N ASP A 94 -3.14 1.16 37.74
CA ASP A 94 -3.95 0.69 38.86
C ASP A 94 -4.96 -0.37 38.43
N ALA A 95 -5.58 -0.19 37.27
CA ALA A 95 -6.46 -1.20 36.69
C ALA A 95 -5.70 -2.50 36.41
N MET A 96 -4.50 -2.45 35.81
CA MET A 96 -3.67 -3.64 35.58
C MET A 96 -3.36 -4.41 36.87
N ASN A 97 -3.08 -3.72 37.98
CA ASN A 97 -2.77 -4.35 39.27
C ASN A 97 -4.00 -5.00 39.92
N ASN A 98 -5.20 -4.50 39.61
CA ASN A 98 -6.47 -4.95 40.19
C ASN A 98 -7.34 -5.72 39.18
N TYR A 99 -6.82 -6.01 37.99
CA TYR A 99 -7.53 -6.72 36.94
C TYR A 99 -7.68 -8.19 37.36
N ASN A 100 -8.92 -8.57 37.69
CA ASN A 100 -9.21 -9.89 38.24
C ASN A 100 -9.31 -10.92 37.10
N LEU A 101 -8.16 -11.46 36.73
CA LEU A 101 -8.07 -12.60 35.82
C LEU A 101 -8.57 -13.85 36.56
N ASP A 102 -9.86 -14.14 36.48
CA ASP A 102 -10.42 -15.45 36.84
C ASP A 102 -10.02 -16.53 35.80
N LEU A 103 -8.76 -16.45 35.31
CA LEU A 103 -8.18 -17.20 34.20
C LEU A 103 -7.14 -18.19 34.72
N LYS A 104 -7.61 -19.33 35.23
CA LYS A 104 -6.79 -20.55 35.25
C LYS A 104 -6.42 -20.91 33.81
N LEU A 105 -5.24 -20.51 33.31
CA LEU A 105 -4.43 -21.15 32.25
C LEU A 105 -3.26 -20.24 31.82
N THR A 106 -2.20 -20.86 31.34
CA THR A 106 -0.86 -20.41 30.86
C THR A 106 -0.74 -19.13 29.98
N TYR A 107 -1.81 -18.39 29.71
CA TYR A 107 -1.86 -17.22 28.82
C TYR A 107 -1.71 -15.86 29.55
N GLU A 108 -1.67 -15.84 30.89
CA GLU A 108 -1.53 -14.63 31.72
C GLU A 108 -0.23 -13.84 31.44
N ALA A 109 0.88 -14.54 31.20
CA ALA A 109 2.18 -13.88 30.97
C ALA A 109 2.18 -13.00 29.71
N SER A 110 1.57 -13.48 28.62
CA SER A 110 1.54 -12.79 27.33
C SER A 110 0.65 -11.54 27.34
N LEU A 111 -0.49 -11.60 28.04
CA LEU A 111 -1.35 -10.43 28.24
C LEU A 111 -0.65 -9.38 29.10
N ASN A 112 -0.06 -9.80 30.22
CA ASN A 112 0.68 -8.91 31.08
C ASN A 112 1.88 -8.26 30.37
N GLU A 113 2.58 -8.99 29.50
CA GLU A 113 3.64 -8.42 28.66
C GLU A 113 3.11 -7.32 27.73
N ASN A 114 2.03 -7.58 26.97
CA ASN A 114 1.45 -6.56 26.09
C ASN A 114 0.90 -5.35 26.86
N LEU A 115 0.23 -5.56 28.00
CA LEU A 115 -0.25 -4.47 28.85
C LEU A 115 0.91 -3.64 29.42
N ASN A 116 2.03 -4.27 29.78
CA ASN A 116 3.25 -3.55 30.18
C ASN A 116 3.87 -2.75 29.03
N ILE A 117 3.87 -3.28 27.81
CA ILE A 117 4.31 -2.54 26.62
C ILE A 117 3.40 -1.31 26.42
N MET A 118 2.08 -1.50 26.45
CA MET A 118 1.08 -0.43 26.36
C MET A 118 1.32 0.64 27.43
N LEU A 119 1.45 0.24 28.69
CA LEU A 119 1.66 1.16 29.81
C LEU A 119 2.93 1.99 29.64
N ASN A 120 4.05 1.38 29.23
CA ASN A 120 5.29 2.12 29.02
C ASN A 120 5.24 3.03 27.79
N ALA A 121 4.49 2.66 26.75
CA ALA A 121 4.24 3.53 25.60
C ALA A 121 3.38 4.76 25.99
N ILE A 122 2.30 4.55 26.76
CA ILE A 122 1.47 5.64 27.30
C ILE A 122 2.31 6.53 28.22
N LYS A 123 3.07 5.97 29.16
CA LYS A 123 3.96 6.74 30.04
C LYS A 123 4.99 7.55 29.25
N LEU A 124 5.54 7.00 28.18
CA LEU A 124 6.44 7.71 27.27
C LEU A 124 5.76 8.91 26.60
N HIS A 125 4.48 8.79 26.21
CA HIS A 125 3.71 9.90 25.66
C HIS A 125 3.50 11.03 26.69
N TYR A 126 3.21 10.69 27.95
CA TYR A 126 2.98 11.68 29.01
C TYR A 126 4.25 12.21 29.69
N ALA A 127 5.42 11.63 29.40
CA ALA A 127 6.69 11.99 30.03
C ALA A 127 7.09 13.44 29.73
N LYS A 128 7.35 14.22 30.79
CA LYS A 128 7.63 15.66 30.70
C LYS A 128 9.12 15.96 30.65
N SER A 129 9.91 15.16 31.36
CA SER A 129 11.37 15.30 31.41
C SER A 129 12.08 14.30 30.49
N ASP A 130 13.29 14.64 30.06
CA ASP A 130 14.10 13.74 29.23
C ASP A 130 14.51 12.47 29.99
N PHE A 131 14.70 12.56 31.31
CA PHE A 131 14.94 11.42 32.17
C PHE A 131 13.76 10.43 32.20
N GLU A 132 12.52 10.92 32.33
CA GLU A 132 11.32 10.07 32.25
C GLU A 132 11.16 9.43 30.87
N LYS A 133 11.41 10.21 29.80
CA LYS A 133 11.35 9.70 28.42
C LYS A 133 12.37 8.59 28.21
N GLU A 134 13.60 8.77 28.68
CA GLU A 134 14.65 7.75 28.60
C GLU A 134 14.26 6.48 29.36
N GLY A 135 13.79 6.62 30.60
CA GLY A 135 13.33 5.50 31.42
C GLY A 135 12.18 4.71 30.76
N CYS A 136 11.16 5.42 30.27
CA CYS A 136 10.02 4.79 29.58
C CYS A 136 10.43 4.15 28.26
N SER A 137 11.32 4.79 27.49
CA SER A 137 11.84 4.24 26.23
C SER A 137 12.65 2.97 26.46
N ASN A 138 13.51 2.95 27.49
CA ASN A 138 14.31 1.78 27.86
C ASN A 138 13.42 0.61 28.28
N ASN A 139 12.38 0.86 29.08
CA ASN A 139 11.41 -0.16 29.45
C ASN A 139 10.64 -0.67 28.23
N LEU A 140 10.18 0.23 27.36
CA LEU A 140 9.48 -0.14 26.12
C LEU A 140 10.35 -1.07 25.26
N HIS A 141 11.61 -0.72 25.03
CA HIS A 141 12.57 -1.56 24.32
C HIS A 141 12.79 -2.92 24.99
N PHE A 142 12.91 -2.95 26.31
CA PHE A 142 13.09 -4.18 27.07
C PHE A 142 11.92 -5.15 26.86
N TYR A 143 10.68 -4.68 26.99
CA TYR A 143 9.51 -5.54 26.81
C TYR A 143 9.31 -5.95 25.35
N LEU A 144 9.48 -5.03 24.40
CA LEU A 144 9.37 -5.34 22.96
C LEU A 144 10.43 -6.35 22.48
N ARG A 145 11.63 -6.36 23.09
CA ARG A 145 12.67 -7.36 22.79
C ARG A 145 12.34 -8.74 23.35
N LYS A 146 11.64 -8.80 24.49
CA LYS A 146 11.23 -10.07 25.10
C LYS A 146 10.01 -10.70 24.43
N ARG A 147 9.21 -9.90 23.72
CA ARG A 147 8.04 -10.35 22.97
C ARG A 147 8.45 -11.33 21.85
N SER A 148 8.12 -12.61 22.02
CA SER A 148 8.31 -13.68 21.04
C SER A 148 7.38 -13.53 19.84
N HIS A 149 7.96 -13.31 18.67
CA HIS A 149 7.26 -13.14 17.40
C HIS A 149 6.43 -14.36 16.94
N ARG A 150 6.68 -15.56 17.49
CA ARG A 150 6.05 -16.81 17.01
C ARG A 150 5.04 -17.43 17.99
N ALA A 151 5.10 -17.08 19.27
CA ALA A 151 4.26 -17.68 20.31
C ALA A 151 3.06 -16.79 20.72
N TYR A 152 3.06 -15.51 20.36
CA TYR A 152 2.16 -14.50 20.94
C TYR A 152 1.14 -13.89 19.97
N ALA A 153 0.83 -14.60 18.89
CA ALA A 153 -0.27 -14.28 17.97
C ALA A 153 -1.68 -14.28 18.61
N HIS A 154 -1.77 -14.48 19.94
CA HIS A 154 -2.99 -14.72 20.71
C HIS A 154 -3.44 -13.52 21.56
N VAL A 155 -2.60 -12.47 21.68
CA VAL A 155 -2.91 -11.30 22.51
C VAL A 155 -2.68 -10.04 21.70
N TYR A 156 -3.73 -9.22 21.60
CA TYR A 156 -3.69 -7.92 20.94
C TYR A 156 -2.70 -7.01 21.66
N LEU A 157 -1.78 -6.41 20.92
CA LEU A 157 -0.96 -5.31 21.41
C LEU A 157 -1.51 -4.03 20.77
N ASN A 158 -2.13 -3.16 21.56
CA ASN A 158 -2.64 -1.88 21.05
C ASN A 158 -1.63 -0.76 21.30
N LEU A 159 -1.05 -0.22 20.25
CA LEU A 159 -0.14 0.92 20.30
C LEU A 159 -0.63 2.07 19.40
N ALA A 160 -1.89 2.03 18.96
CA ALA A 160 -2.41 2.98 18.00
C ALA A 160 -2.33 4.43 18.49
N GLY A 161 -2.00 5.34 17.56
CA GLY A 161 -1.81 6.78 17.83
C GLY A 161 -0.48 7.15 18.48
N MET A 162 0.39 6.20 18.83
CA MET A 162 1.66 6.49 19.49
C MET A 162 2.64 7.26 18.59
N ASN A 163 3.37 8.21 19.20
CA ASN A 163 4.46 8.91 18.55
C ASN A 163 5.80 8.18 18.78
N PHE A 164 6.31 7.60 17.71
CA PHE A 164 7.56 6.89 17.60
C PHE A 164 8.58 7.60 16.68
N ALA A 165 8.35 8.87 16.35
CA ALA A 165 9.20 9.64 15.46
C ALA A 165 10.63 9.76 16.02
N ASN A 166 11.61 9.63 15.13
CA ASN A 166 13.05 9.68 15.43
C ASN A 166 13.55 8.61 16.42
N LYS A 167 12.78 7.54 16.67
CA LYS A 167 13.20 6.45 17.56
C LYS A 167 13.84 5.30 16.79
N SER A 168 14.63 4.48 17.49
CA SER A 168 15.22 3.25 16.96
C SER A 168 14.57 2.03 17.59
N PHE A 169 14.04 1.12 16.77
CA PHE A 169 13.38 -0.11 17.22
C PHE A 169 14.15 -1.38 16.88
N PHE A 170 15.49 -1.30 16.79
CA PHE A 170 16.33 -2.41 16.29
C PHE A 170 15.92 -3.80 16.81
N ALA A 171 15.56 -4.69 15.88
CA ALA A 171 15.18 -6.10 16.09
C ALA A 171 14.03 -6.34 17.09
N GLN A 172 13.04 -5.43 17.16
CA GLN A 172 11.91 -5.55 18.09
C GLN A 172 10.70 -6.28 17.51
N GLY A 173 9.96 -6.95 18.42
CA GLY A 173 8.74 -7.68 18.10
C GLY A 173 7.50 -6.82 18.04
N MET A 174 7.19 -6.34 16.84
CA MET A 174 5.98 -5.56 16.56
C MET A 174 4.93 -6.33 15.74
N SER A 175 5.20 -7.56 15.33
CA SER A 175 4.25 -8.44 14.64
C SER A 175 2.91 -8.50 15.41
N TYR A 176 1.79 -8.57 14.70
CA TYR A 176 0.46 -8.71 15.30
C TYR A 176 0.02 -7.55 16.21
N ALA A 177 0.64 -6.38 16.08
CA ALA A 177 0.26 -5.21 16.84
C ALA A 177 -0.74 -4.34 16.06
N ASN A 178 -1.60 -3.64 16.78
CA ASN A 178 -2.27 -2.47 16.25
C ASN A 178 -1.36 -1.25 16.43
N LEU A 179 -0.84 -0.78 15.31
CA LEU A 179 0.04 0.38 15.17
C LEU A 179 -0.62 1.42 14.26
N SER A 180 -1.95 1.36 14.10
CA SER A 180 -2.69 2.33 13.29
C SER A 180 -2.45 3.75 13.79
N ASN A 181 -2.35 4.69 12.85
CA ASN A 181 -2.12 6.12 13.11
C ASN A 181 -0.85 6.43 13.93
N CYS A 182 0.09 5.49 14.07
CA CYS A 182 1.37 5.76 14.74
C CYS A 182 2.26 6.67 13.87
N ASP A 183 3.08 7.49 14.52
CA ASP A 183 4.09 8.29 13.84
C ASP A 183 5.47 7.64 13.93
N PHE A 184 5.98 7.15 12.82
CA PHE A 184 7.32 6.59 12.64
C PHE A 184 8.22 7.50 11.77
N GLU A 185 7.93 8.81 11.67
CA GLU A 185 8.76 9.73 10.88
C GLU A 185 10.23 9.66 11.32
N ASN A 186 11.14 9.48 10.36
CA ASN A 186 12.58 9.29 10.57
C ASN A 186 12.97 8.12 11.51
N ALA A 187 12.07 7.16 11.80
CA ALA A 187 12.40 6.03 12.66
C ALA A 187 13.41 5.07 12.00
N ILE A 188 14.25 4.42 12.81
CA ILE A 188 15.17 3.37 12.40
C ILE A 188 14.57 2.02 12.82
N LEU A 189 14.12 1.23 11.85
CA LEU A 189 13.31 0.01 12.05
C LEU A 189 14.06 -1.26 11.64
N ASP A 190 15.38 -1.25 11.74
CA ASP A 190 16.26 -2.35 11.35
C ASP A 190 15.91 -3.64 12.10
N GLY A 191 15.52 -4.68 11.37
CA GLY A 191 15.17 -5.99 11.90
C GLY A 191 13.81 -6.08 12.59
N VAL A 192 12.98 -5.02 12.56
CA VAL A 192 11.63 -5.04 13.13
C VAL A 192 10.70 -5.83 12.24
N SER A 193 10.12 -6.93 12.74
CA SER A 193 9.03 -7.61 12.03
C SER A 193 7.71 -6.92 12.34
N PHE A 194 7.00 -6.53 11.28
CA PHE A 194 5.62 -6.03 11.32
C PHE A 194 4.60 -7.08 10.88
N ASP A 195 4.99 -8.35 10.70
CA ASP A 195 4.12 -9.39 10.15
C ASP A 195 2.71 -9.33 10.76
N TYR A 196 1.70 -9.21 9.87
CA TYR A 196 0.28 -9.14 10.19
C TYR A 196 -0.12 -8.07 11.21
N SER A 197 0.61 -6.95 11.24
CA SER A 197 0.23 -5.78 12.04
C SER A 197 -0.72 -4.88 11.26
N ASP A 198 -1.52 -4.12 11.99
CA ASP A 198 -2.29 -3.03 11.42
C ASP A 198 -1.50 -1.73 11.56
N LEU A 199 -1.02 -1.20 10.43
CA LEU A 199 -0.32 0.06 10.32
C LEU A 199 -1.15 1.10 9.58
N SER A 200 -2.47 0.91 9.46
CA SER A 200 -3.32 1.82 8.70
C SER A 200 -3.21 3.26 9.21
N GLY A 201 -3.07 4.22 8.30
CA GLY A 201 -2.91 5.64 8.62
C GLY A 201 -1.58 6.03 9.27
N ALA A 202 -0.66 5.10 9.51
CA ALA A 202 0.64 5.41 10.11
C ALA A 202 1.54 6.27 9.19
N ASN A 203 2.43 7.05 9.81
CA ASN A 203 3.39 7.91 9.12
C ASN A 203 4.81 7.32 9.17
N PHE A 204 5.33 6.83 8.06
CA PHE A 204 6.68 6.31 7.89
C PHE A 204 7.59 7.23 7.07
N LYS A 205 7.23 8.51 6.95
CA LYS A 205 7.99 9.45 6.14
C LYS A 205 9.46 9.46 6.54
N ASN A 206 10.36 9.34 5.55
CA ASN A 206 11.81 9.26 5.73
C ASN A 206 12.32 8.13 6.66
N ALA A 207 11.48 7.17 7.05
CA ALA A 207 11.91 6.06 7.88
C ALA A 207 12.89 5.15 7.11
N PHE A 208 13.71 4.42 7.86
CA PHE A 208 14.58 3.38 7.31
C PHE A 208 14.12 2.00 7.80
N LEU A 209 13.80 1.11 6.87
CA LEU A 209 13.35 -0.24 7.14
C LEU A 209 14.26 -1.26 6.44
N LYS A 210 15.20 -1.81 7.20
CA LYS A 210 15.98 -2.98 6.78
C LYS A 210 15.46 -4.21 7.50
N ASN A 211 14.63 -5.02 6.87
CA ASN A 211 13.89 -6.06 7.58
C ASN A 211 13.89 -7.40 6.82
N LYS A 212 13.59 -8.51 7.51
CA LYS A 212 13.42 -9.85 6.93
C LYS A 212 11.99 -10.16 6.51
N SER A 213 10.95 -9.54 7.08
CA SER A 213 9.54 -9.92 6.80
C SER A 213 8.51 -8.87 7.24
N SER A 214 7.66 -8.44 6.31
CA SER A 214 6.44 -7.64 6.52
C SER A 214 5.29 -8.32 5.79
N VAL A 215 4.98 -9.57 6.13
CA VAL A 215 3.91 -10.34 5.45
C VAL A 215 2.54 -9.98 6.02
N GLY A 216 1.55 -9.76 5.14
CA GLY A 216 0.15 -9.57 5.55
C GLY A 216 -0.14 -8.28 6.31
N VAL A 217 0.70 -7.27 6.17
CA VAL A 217 0.59 -6.00 6.91
C VAL A 217 -0.44 -5.09 6.25
N ASN A 218 -1.29 -4.45 7.06
CA ASN A 218 -2.17 -3.39 6.58
C ASN A 218 -1.43 -2.05 6.60
N PHE A 219 -0.95 -1.60 5.44
CA PHE A 219 -0.39 -0.27 5.19
C PHE A 219 -1.42 0.70 4.56
N SER A 220 -2.72 0.43 4.64
CA SER A 220 -3.72 1.29 4.00
C SER A 220 -3.67 2.72 4.54
N ASN A 221 -3.84 3.72 3.69
CA ASN A 221 -3.80 5.14 4.04
C ASN A 221 -2.49 5.62 4.70
N THR A 222 -1.40 4.86 4.63
CA THR A 222 -0.13 5.23 5.25
C THR A 222 0.63 6.29 4.46
N ASN A 223 1.43 7.10 5.16
CA ASN A 223 2.43 7.96 4.53
C ASN A 223 3.81 7.27 4.54
N LEU A 224 4.16 6.62 3.45
CA LEU A 224 5.46 5.97 3.20
C LEU A 224 6.37 6.84 2.32
N SER A 225 6.11 8.15 2.21
CA SER A 225 6.89 9.01 1.33
C SER A 225 8.35 9.10 1.75
N HIS A 226 9.27 8.99 0.79
CA HIS A 226 10.72 8.94 1.03
C HIS A 226 11.17 7.78 1.94
N LEU A 227 10.34 6.75 2.13
CA LEU A 227 10.73 5.53 2.82
C LEU A 227 11.93 4.89 2.11
N LYS A 228 12.91 4.42 2.89
CA LYS A 228 14.04 3.65 2.38
C LYS A 228 13.96 2.23 2.89
N THR A 229 13.92 1.25 2.00
CA THR A 229 13.87 -0.16 2.40
C THR A 229 14.96 -0.99 1.76
N GLU A 230 15.40 -2.00 2.51
CA GLU A 230 16.41 -2.95 2.07
C GLU A 230 15.98 -4.37 2.46
N ASN A 231 15.81 -5.24 1.46
CA ASN A 231 15.52 -6.68 1.60
C ASN A 231 14.16 -7.02 2.26
N VAL A 232 13.13 -6.19 2.08
CA VAL A 232 11.84 -6.34 2.76
C VAL A 232 10.80 -7.11 1.93
N SER A 233 10.26 -8.19 2.49
CA SER A 233 9.10 -8.89 1.90
C SER A 233 7.79 -8.22 2.31
N TYR A 234 6.95 -7.88 1.33
CA TYR A 234 5.63 -7.27 1.44
C TYR A 234 4.51 -8.18 0.92
N ILE A 235 4.70 -9.50 1.01
CA ILE A 235 3.73 -10.48 0.53
C ILE A 235 2.38 -10.28 1.24
N LYS A 236 1.26 -10.28 0.48
CA LYS A 236 -0.11 -10.10 0.99
C LYS A 236 -0.34 -8.78 1.76
N CYS A 237 0.51 -7.76 1.58
CA CYS A 237 0.29 -6.46 2.21
C CYS A 237 -0.83 -5.67 1.52
N ASP A 238 -1.52 -4.84 2.28
CA ASP A 238 -2.46 -3.86 1.75
C ASP A 238 -1.88 -2.45 1.82
N PHE A 239 -1.51 -1.88 0.68
CA PHE A 239 -1.08 -0.49 0.51
C PHE A 239 -2.19 0.40 -0.08
N SER A 240 -3.46 0.00 0.03
CA SER A 240 -4.56 0.77 -0.53
C SER A 240 -4.54 2.22 -0.02
N HIS A 241 -4.64 3.19 -0.93
CA HIS A 241 -4.56 4.62 -0.61
C HIS A 241 -3.25 5.09 0.04
N ALA A 242 -2.20 4.27 0.09
CA ALA A 242 -0.92 4.65 0.68
C ALA A 242 -0.15 5.63 -0.21
N ASN A 243 0.61 6.54 0.42
CA ASN A 243 1.52 7.44 -0.28
C ASN A 243 2.96 6.92 -0.18
N LEU A 244 3.46 6.26 -1.22
CA LEU A 244 4.86 5.82 -1.34
C LEU A 244 5.76 6.82 -2.08
N SER A 245 5.31 8.05 -2.35
CA SER A 245 6.03 8.98 -3.23
C SER A 245 7.52 9.11 -2.87
N ASN A 246 8.40 8.97 -3.87
CA ASN A 246 9.86 9.04 -3.75
C ASN A 246 10.49 8.00 -2.81
N ALA A 247 9.80 6.89 -2.50
CA ALA A 247 10.40 5.79 -1.76
C ALA A 247 11.48 5.07 -2.62
N ASP A 248 12.51 4.58 -1.94
CA ASP A 248 13.54 3.70 -2.52
C ASP A 248 13.32 2.29 -1.96
N ILE A 249 12.77 1.40 -2.79
CA ILE A 249 12.33 0.07 -2.39
C ILE A 249 13.25 -0.97 -3.05
N ASP A 250 14.18 -1.51 -2.27
CA ASP A 250 15.20 -2.47 -2.73
C ASP A 250 14.97 -3.89 -2.19
N GLY A 251 15.20 -4.91 -3.04
CA GLY A 251 15.20 -6.32 -2.67
C GLY A 251 13.86 -6.86 -2.13
N TYR A 252 12.74 -6.53 -2.76
CA TYR A 252 11.41 -6.76 -2.20
C TYR A 252 10.64 -7.94 -2.80
N ASP A 253 9.65 -8.42 -2.06
CA ASP A 253 8.64 -9.34 -2.58
C ASP A 253 7.24 -8.73 -2.37
N PHE A 254 6.58 -8.31 -3.45
CA PHE A 254 5.21 -7.77 -3.43
C PHE A 254 4.14 -8.77 -3.92
N HIS A 255 4.37 -10.09 -3.86
CA HIS A 255 3.35 -11.05 -4.27
C HIS A 255 2.03 -10.82 -3.51
N TRP A 256 0.93 -10.73 -4.26
CA TRP A 256 -0.41 -10.48 -3.71
C TRP A 256 -0.55 -9.18 -2.92
N ALA A 257 0.33 -8.20 -3.15
CA ALA A 257 0.17 -6.87 -2.57
C ALA A 257 -0.98 -6.12 -3.26
N ASN A 258 -1.87 -5.53 -2.46
CA ASN A 258 -2.88 -4.61 -2.93
C ASN A 258 -2.31 -3.19 -2.93
N MET A 259 -2.29 -2.50 -4.07
CA MET A 259 -1.85 -1.10 -4.17
C MET A 259 -2.97 -0.20 -4.70
N THR A 260 -4.23 -0.62 -4.58
CA THR A 260 -5.38 0.13 -5.11
C THR A 260 -5.37 1.57 -4.62
N SER A 261 -5.48 2.55 -5.53
CA SER A 261 -5.44 3.99 -5.21
C SER A 261 -4.17 4.48 -4.52
N ALA A 262 -3.08 3.71 -4.53
CA ALA A 262 -1.81 4.15 -3.96
C ALA A 262 -1.11 5.21 -4.84
N LYS A 263 -0.17 5.94 -4.25
CA LYS A 263 0.69 6.91 -4.94
C LYS A 263 2.14 6.44 -4.90
N LEU A 264 2.67 5.96 -6.03
CA LEU A 264 4.07 5.52 -6.18
C LEU A 264 4.89 6.50 -7.03
N ASP A 265 4.51 7.77 -7.08
CA ASP A 265 5.19 8.77 -7.88
C ASP A 265 6.67 8.90 -7.50
N GLY A 266 7.58 8.85 -8.46
CA GLY A 266 9.01 8.95 -8.23
C GLY A 266 9.64 7.76 -7.48
N VAL A 267 8.89 6.68 -7.25
CA VAL A 267 9.41 5.48 -6.57
C VAL A 267 10.43 4.77 -7.45
N LYS A 268 11.47 4.25 -6.82
CA LYS A 268 12.45 3.36 -7.46
C LYS A 268 12.23 1.94 -6.98
N ILE A 269 11.90 1.08 -7.93
CA ILE A 269 11.53 -0.32 -7.70
C ILE A 269 12.53 -1.19 -8.47
N LYS A 270 13.53 -1.72 -7.76
CA LYS A 270 14.62 -2.55 -8.33
C LYS A 270 14.27 -4.04 -8.33
N PRO A 271 14.86 -4.88 -9.19
CA PRO A 271 14.44 -6.28 -9.29
C PRO A 271 14.81 -7.09 -8.05
N ALA A 272 13.83 -7.82 -7.50
CA ALA A 272 14.11 -8.97 -6.66
C ALA A 272 14.24 -10.22 -7.53
N SER A 273 15.33 -10.96 -7.36
CA SER A 273 15.62 -12.15 -8.16
C SER A 273 14.55 -13.23 -7.98
N GLY A 274 13.90 -13.66 -9.07
CA GLY A 274 13.24 -14.97 -9.16
C GLY A 274 11.74 -15.06 -8.83
N TYR A 275 11.03 -13.93 -8.69
CA TYR A 275 9.64 -13.90 -8.19
C TYR A 275 8.63 -13.38 -9.24
N ILE A 276 7.42 -13.96 -9.27
CA ILE A 276 6.33 -13.64 -10.21
C ILE A 276 5.32 -12.72 -9.52
N HIS A 277 5.47 -11.41 -9.66
CA HIS A 277 4.65 -10.49 -8.87
C HIS A 277 3.25 -10.23 -9.44
N THR A 278 2.23 -10.39 -8.58
CA THR A 278 0.81 -10.14 -8.84
C THR A 278 0.35 -8.85 -8.14
N TRP A 279 0.63 -7.68 -8.71
CA TRP A 279 0.22 -6.40 -8.10
C TRP A 279 -1.19 -6.01 -8.51
N ASN A 280 -1.95 -5.42 -7.59
CA ASN A 280 -3.16 -4.69 -7.95
C ASN A 280 -2.87 -3.18 -7.97
N LEU A 281 -2.64 -2.61 -9.16
CA LEU A 281 -2.38 -1.18 -9.36
C LEU A 281 -3.63 -0.41 -9.82
N THR A 282 -4.82 -0.90 -9.48
CA THR A 282 -6.07 -0.21 -9.82
C THR A 282 -6.08 1.21 -9.24
N ASP A 283 -6.45 2.22 -10.02
CA ASP A 283 -6.50 3.64 -9.63
C ASP A 283 -5.16 4.21 -9.08
N THR A 284 -4.05 3.53 -9.34
CA THR A 284 -2.72 3.87 -8.77
C THR A 284 -2.02 4.95 -9.58
N SER A 285 -1.23 5.80 -8.91
CA SER A 285 -0.34 6.76 -9.57
C SER A 285 1.09 6.24 -9.67
N LEU A 286 1.64 6.21 -10.88
CA LEU A 286 3.00 5.77 -11.23
C LEU A 286 3.80 6.90 -11.92
N ILE A 287 3.56 8.15 -11.57
CA ILE A 287 4.16 9.29 -12.27
C ILE A 287 5.66 9.35 -11.96
N ASN A 288 6.51 9.34 -12.99
CA ASN A 288 7.97 9.28 -12.84
C ASN A 288 8.48 8.07 -12.03
N THR A 289 7.72 6.98 -11.98
CA THR A 289 8.13 5.75 -11.28
C THR A 289 9.13 4.95 -12.12
N GLU A 290 10.19 4.46 -11.49
CA GLU A 290 11.17 3.58 -12.10
C GLU A 290 10.87 2.14 -11.67
N ILE A 291 10.30 1.33 -12.57
CA ILE A 291 9.99 -0.07 -12.29
C ILE A 291 10.92 -0.96 -13.10
N GLU A 292 11.71 -1.79 -12.43
CA GLU A 292 12.56 -2.84 -12.99
C GLU A 292 12.18 -4.18 -12.32
N ALA A 293 10.98 -4.68 -12.62
CA ALA A 293 10.40 -5.84 -11.93
C ALA A 293 9.46 -6.61 -12.86
N SER A 294 9.22 -7.89 -12.56
CA SER A 294 8.17 -8.66 -13.25
C SER A 294 6.79 -8.09 -12.93
N LEU A 295 6.03 -7.74 -13.97
CA LEU A 295 4.64 -7.25 -13.91
C LEU A 295 3.60 -8.33 -14.25
N HIS A 296 3.94 -9.61 -14.13
CA HIS A 296 3.09 -10.73 -14.54
C HIS A 296 1.82 -10.89 -13.70
N LEU A 297 0.63 -10.84 -14.32
CA LEU A 297 -0.67 -10.82 -13.63
C LEU A 297 -0.87 -9.57 -12.76
N THR A 298 -0.26 -8.46 -13.17
CA THR A 298 -0.50 -7.15 -12.55
C THR A 298 -1.71 -6.47 -13.20
N THR A 299 -2.59 -5.88 -12.40
CA THR A 299 -3.77 -5.13 -12.89
C THR A 299 -3.47 -3.65 -13.01
N PHE A 300 -3.74 -3.03 -14.17
CA PHE A 300 -3.49 -1.61 -14.46
C PHE A 300 -4.75 -0.74 -14.66
N LYS A 301 -5.89 -1.15 -14.10
CA LYS A 301 -7.16 -0.43 -14.30
C LYS A 301 -7.05 1.01 -13.78
N ASN A 302 -7.29 2.01 -14.63
CA ASN A 302 -7.20 3.44 -14.27
C ASN A 302 -5.83 3.87 -13.69
N THR A 303 -4.75 3.13 -13.95
CA THR A 303 -3.42 3.51 -13.48
C THR A 303 -2.94 4.77 -14.21
N ARG A 304 -2.40 5.74 -13.47
CA ARG A 304 -1.91 7.02 -14.01
C ARG A 304 -0.40 6.99 -14.19
N PHE A 305 0.08 7.39 -15.36
CA PHE A 305 1.51 7.43 -15.69
C PHE A 305 2.02 8.85 -15.92
N ILE A 306 1.11 9.79 -16.20
CA ILE A 306 1.41 11.19 -16.45
C ILE A 306 0.58 12.05 -15.48
N ALA A 307 1.19 13.10 -14.94
CA ALA A 307 0.46 14.06 -14.12
C ALA A 307 -0.46 14.93 -14.98
N GLU A 308 -1.63 15.28 -14.48
CA GLU A 308 -2.50 16.29 -15.13
C GLU A 308 -1.73 17.59 -15.41
N ALA A 309 -0.85 18.00 -14.49
CA ALA A 309 0.00 19.18 -14.62
C ALA A 309 1.02 19.08 -15.77
N ASP A 310 1.38 17.87 -16.20
CA ASP A 310 2.28 17.64 -17.34
C ASP A 310 1.56 17.84 -18.68
N CYS A 311 0.23 17.78 -18.69
CA CYS A 311 -0.60 18.07 -19.86
C CYS A 311 -0.90 19.56 -20.05
N GLY A 312 -0.35 20.44 -19.21
CA GLY A 312 -0.58 21.89 -19.31
C GLY A 312 0.13 22.57 -20.50
N ASN A 313 1.14 21.96 -21.12
CA ASN A 313 1.72 22.41 -22.39
C ASN A 313 2.55 21.32 -23.09
N ALA A 314 2.85 21.53 -24.38
CA ALA A 314 3.59 20.62 -25.25
C ALA A 314 4.98 20.20 -24.69
N THR A 315 5.69 21.11 -24.03
CA THR A 315 7.04 20.82 -23.49
C THR A 315 6.98 19.86 -22.31
N LYS A 316 6.04 20.10 -21.38
CA LYS A 316 5.83 19.22 -20.22
C LYS A 316 5.34 17.85 -20.65
N LEU A 317 4.38 17.78 -21.59
CA LEU A 317 3.87 16.53 -22.12
C LEU A 317 5.00 15.73 -22.79
N LYS A 318 5.83 16.37 -23.62
CA LYS A 318 6.99 15.72 -24.24
C LYS A 318 7.95 15.13 -23.21
N LYS A 319 8.20 15.86 -22.11
CA LYS A 319 9.04 15.36 -21.02
C LYS A 319 8.43 14.13 -20.34
N ALA A 320 7.14 14.15 -20.04
CA ALA A 320 6.44 13.02 -19.45
C ALA A 320 6.45 11.79 -20.37
N LEU A 321 6.20 11.99 -21.67
CA LEU A 321 6.27 10.92 -22.68
C LEU A 321 7.68 10.33 -22.83
N ASN A 322 8.73 11.16 -22.74
CA ASN A 322 10.12 10.68 -22.74
C ASN A 322 10.42 9.82 -21.50
N ASN A 323 9.99 10.25 -20.31
CA ASN A 323 10.18 9.48 -19.07
C ASN A 323 9.45 8.13 -19.16
N PHE A 324 8.23 8.14 -19.68
CA PHE A 324 7.45 6.94 -19.91
C PHE A 324 8.11 5.99 -20.92
N GLN A 325 8.64 6.52 -22.04
CA GLN A 325 9.40 5.72 -23.01
C GLN A 325 10.63 5.05 -22.38
N GLN A 326 11.35 5.76 -21.50
CA GLN A 326 12.47 5.18 -20.76
C GLN A 326 12.01 4.05 -19.82
N GLN A 327 10.86 4.21 -19.15
CA GLN A 327 10.30 3.20 -18.27
C GLN A 327 9.93 1.92 -19.06
N ILE A 328 9.29 2.06 -20.22
CA ILE A 328 9.00 0.95 -21.14
C ILE A 328 10.29 0.24 -21.54
N LYS A 329 11.33 0.99 -21.92
CA LYS A 329 12.61 0.43 -22.32
C LYS A 329 13.27 -0.37 -21.19
N ARG A 330 13.30 0.17 -19.97
CA ARG A 330 13.87 -0.53 -18.81
C ARG A 330 13.14 -1.83 -18.51
N GLN A 331 11.82 -1.84 -18.67
CA GLN A 331 11.02 -3.04 -18.54
C GLN A 331 11.35 -4.07 -19.62
N TYR A 332 11.46 -3.66 -20.89
CA TYR A 332 11.92 -4.58 -21.95
C TYR A 332 13.33 -5.14 -21.66
N ASP A 333 14.29 -4.28 -21.34
CA ASP A 333 15.67 -4.68 -21.03
C ASP A 333 15.73 -5.67 -19.86
N TYR A 334 14.87 -5.49 -18.84
CA TYR A 334 14.73 -6.45 -17.74
C TYR A 334 14.19 -7.80 -18.23
N THR A 335 13.15 -7.80 -19.06
CA THR A 335 12.52 -9.03 -19.57
C THR A 335 13.42 -9.83 -20.53
N GLU A 336 14.26 -9.18 -21.32
CA GLU A 336 15.27 -9.86 -22.13
C GLU A 336 16.32 -10.54 -21.25
N LYS A 337 16.80 -9.85 -20.20
CA LYS A 337 17.78 -10.39 -19.25
C LYS A 337 17.23 -11.55 -18.41
N SER A 338 15.93 -11.58 -18.12
CA SER A 338 15.32 -12.61 -17.27
C SER A 338 15.04 -13.94 -17.97
N GLY A 339 15.15 -14.01 -19.31
CA GLY A 339 14.99 -15.25 -20.09
C GLY A 339 13.55 -15.75 -20.27
N ASN A 340 12.54 -15.07 -19.71
CA ASN A 340 11.13 -15.48 -19.72
C ASN A 340 10.26 -14.71 -20.74
N MET A 341 10.70 -14.64 -22.00
CA MET A 341 10.14 -13.75 -23.03
C MET A 341 8.63 -13.91 -23.33
N LYS A 342 8.04 -15.11 -23.21
CA LYS A 342 6.63 -15.35 -23.61
C LYS A 342 5.58 -14.87 -22.59
N GLN A 343 5.88 -14.94 -21.29
CA GLN A 343 4.94 -14.52 -20.23
C GLN A 343 5.00 -13.00 -19.96
N HIS A 344 6.11 -12.35 -20.30
CA HIS A 344 6.29 -10.92 -20.10
C HIS A 344 5.68 -10.04 -21.21
N ALA A 345 5.48 -10.58 -22.42
CA ALA A 345 4.90 -9.85 -23.55
C ALA A 345 3.46 -9.34 -23.29
N ASN A 346 2.59 -10.15 -22.70
CA ASN A 346 1.19 -9.76 -22.44
C ASN A 346 1.04 -8.63 -21.40
N ASN A 347 1.93 -8.56 -20.40
CA ASN A 347 1.85 -7.50 -19.38
C ASN A 347 2.39 -6.16 -19.90
N SER A 348 3.30 -6.20 -20.89
CA SER A 348 3.72 -4.98 -21.59
C SER A 348 2.54 -4.34 -22.33
N GLU A 349 1.61 -5.15 -22.86
CA GLU A 349 0.44 -4.63 -23.59
C GLU A 349 -0.59 -3.98 -22.66
N GLU A 350 -0.96 -4.58 -21.53
CA GLU A 350 -1.88 -3.96 -20.56
C GLU A 350 -1.30 -2.69 -19.91
N PHE A 351 0.00 -2.73 -19.58
CA PHE A 351 0.74 -1.57 -19.08
C PHE A 351 0.73 -0.41 -20.09
N LEU A 352 1.03 -0.71 -21.36
CA LEU A 352 1.04 0.29 -22.43
C LEU A 352 -0.36 0.81 -22.73
N GLN A 353 -1.37 -0.07 -22.76
CA GLN A 353 -2.76 0.29 -22.95
C GLN A 353 -3.22 1.28 -21.88
N ALA A 354 -2.99 0.98 -20.60
CA ALA A 354 -3.34 1.85 -19.48
C ALA A 354 -2.67 3.23 -19.58
N ALA A 355 -1.41 3.27 -20.01
CA ALA A 355 -0.69 4.53 -20.19
C ALA A 355 -1.23 5.37 -21.35
N VAL A 356 -1.54 4.74 -22.49
CA VAL A 356 -2.15 5.46 -23.63
C VAL A 356 -3.54 6.00 -23.23
N ASP A 357 -4.35 5.21 -22.53
CA ASP A 357 -5.66 5.65 -22.02
C ASP A 357 -5.53 6.84 -21.06
N ASN A 358 -4.50 6.84 -20.21
CA ASN A 358 -4.21 7.94 -19.29
C ASN A 358 -3.79 9.22 -20.02
N ILE A 359 -2.89 9.11 -21.02
CA ILE A 359 -2.50 10.25 -21.87
C ILE A 359 -3.73 10.87 -22.54
N ILE A 360 -4.60 10.04 -23.11
CA ILE A 360 -5.78 10.50 -23.81
C ILE A 360 -6.75 11.20 -22.88
N SER A 361 -6.99 10.64 -21.71
CA SER A 361 -7.88 11.24 -20.71
C SER A 361 -7.33 12.61 -20.28
N ALA A 362 -6.03 12.69 -20.00
CA ALA A 362 -5.39 13.94 -19.59
C ALA A 362 -5.37 15.01 -20.72
N VAL A 363 -5.18 14.61 -21.99
CA VAL A 363 -5.27 15.54 -23.14
C VAL A 363 -6.72 15.97 -23.39
N LYS A 364 -7.71 15.08 -23.23
CA LYS A 364 -9.15 15.40 -23.33
C LYS A 364 -9.56 16.45 -22.29
N GLU A 365 -9.10 16.29 -21.05
CA GLU A 365 -9.38 17.21 -19.94
C GLU A 365 -8.74 18.59 -20.13
N ASN A 366 -7.61 18.67 -20.85
CA ASN A 366 -6.90 19.92 -21.16
C ASN A 366 -7.32 20.56 -22.50
N ASN A 367 -8.59 20.41 -22.90
CA ASN A 367 -9.18 21.00 -24.11
C ASN A 367 -8.51 20.62 -25.44
N LEU A 368 -7.71 19.54 -25.49
CA LEU A 368 -7.15 19.02 -26.74
C LEU A 368 -6.39 20.08 -27.56
N SER A 369 -5.55 20.91 -26.94
CA SER A 369 -4.83 21.93 -27.72
C SER A 369 -4.00 21.27 -28.84
N PRO A 370 -3.93 21.89 -30.04
CA PRO A 370 -3.29 21.28 -31.22
C PRO A 370 -1.82 20.96 -30.96
N SER A 371 -1.14 21.80 -30.17
CA SER A 371 0.26 21.57 -29.76
C SER A 371 0.45 20.32 -28.89
N LEU A 372 -0.54 19.96 -28.06
CA LEU A 372 -0.48 18.75 -27.23
C LEU A 372 -0.75 17.50 -28.07
N LEU A 373 -1.73 17.57 -28.97
CA LEU A 373 -2.04 16.49 -29.91
C LEU A 373 -0.85 16.21 -30.85
N ASP A 374 -0.20 17.26 -31.35
CA ASP A 374 0.97 17.13 -32.21
C ASP A 374 2.13 16.42 -31.51
N VAL A 375 2.45 16.82 -30.27
CA VAL A 375 3.45 16.15 -29.44
C VAL A 375 3.07 14.69 -29.18
N ALA A 376 1.82 14.41 -28.84
CA ALA A 376 1.37 13.04 -28.59
C ALA A 376 1.54 12.16 -29.84
N ILE A 377 0.99 12.56 -30.99
CA ILE A 377 1.00 11.73 -32.20
C ILE A 377 2.40 11.52 -32.77
N GLN A 378 3.27 12.54 -32.69
CA GLN A 378 4.64 12.43 -33.20
C GLN A 378 5.60 11.70 -32.25
N HIS A 379 5.20 11.40 -31.01
CA HIS A 379 6.11 10.81 -30.04
C HIS A 379 6.47 9.35 -30.40
N PRO A 380 7.76 8.97 -30.44
CA PRO A 380 8.18 7.61 -30.80
C PRO A 380 7.59 6.48 -29.95
N VAL A 381 7.19 6.79 -28.71
CA VAL A 381 6.57 5.82 -27.78
C VAL A 381 5.34 5.13 -28.38
N PHE A 382 4.55 5.83 -29.21
CA PHE A 382 3.39 5.22 -29.86
C PHE A 382 3.77 4.31 -31.03
N ALA A 383 4.92 4.53 -31.68
CA ALA A 383 5.45 3.62 -32.68
C ALA A 383 6.04 2.35 -32.05
N GLU A 384 6.55 2.42 -30.82
CA GLU A 384 6.95 1.24 -30.04
C GLU A 384 5.74 0.39 -29.66
N VAL A 385 4.62 1.01 -29.30
CA VAL A 385 3.32 0.32 -29.07
C VAL A 385 2.86 -0.44 -30.32
N GLY A 386 2.97 0.17 -31.50
CA GLY A 386 2.56 -0.45 -32.77
C GLY A 386 3.38 -1.67 -33.22
N LYS A 387 4.54 -1.93 -32.60
CA LYS A 387 5.36 -3.13 -32.86
C LYS A 387 4.93 -4.34 -32.05
N LEU A 388 3.96 -4.17 -31.14
CA LEU A 388 3.46 -5.26 -30.30
C LEU A 388 2.48 -6.14 -31.09
N LYS A 389 2.61 -7.46 -30.90
CA LYS A 389 1.75 -8.45 -31.55
C LYS A 389 0.46 -8.60 -30.76
N PHE A 390 -0.43 -7.61 -30.87
CA PHE A 390 -1.75 -7.68 -30.24
C PHE A 390 -2.54 -8.89 -30.75
N THR A 391 -3.15 -9.66 -29.84
CA THR A 391 -4.15 -10.66 -30.20
C THR A 391 -5.49 -9.99 -30.54
N LYS A 392 -6.39 -10.66 -31.28
CA LYS A 392 -7.68 -10.11 -31.75
C LYS A 392 -8.58 -9.53 -30.64
N GLU A 393 -8.41 -9.95 -29.40
CA GLU A 393 -9.15 -9.49 -28.22
C GLU A 393 -8.54 -8.21 -27.60
N GLN A 394 -7.27 -7.91 -27.88
CA GLN A 394 -6.50 -6.75 -27.39
C GLN A 394 -6.51 -5.55 -28.37
N ASN A 395 -7.47 -5.52 -29.30
CA ASN A 395 -7.68 -4.49 -30.32
C ASN A 395 -8.01 -3.07 -29.80
N SER A 396 -7.92 -2.82 -28.48
CA SER A 396 -8.13 -1.50 -27.88
C SER A 396 -7.04 -0.51 -28.30
N GLY A 397 -5.76 -0.93 -28.37
CA GLY A 397 -4.64 -0.04 -28.70
C GLY A 397 -4.70 0.51 -30.14
N PHE A 398 -5.14 -0.32 -31.09
CA PHE A 398 -5.38 0.09 -32.48
C PHE A 398 -6.57 1.05 -32.61
N LYS A 399 -7.72 0.73 -31.99
CA LYS A 399 -8.88 1.65 -31.94
C LYS A 399 -8.53 2.98 -31.29
N LEU A 400 -7.59 2.97 -30.36
CA LEU A 400 -7.18 4.13 -29.58
C LEU A 400 -6.24 5.06 -30.36
N PHE A 401 -5.30 4.50 -31.12
CA PHE A 401 -4.49 5.25 -32.09
C PHE A 401 -5.36 5.88 -33.18
N ASP A 402 -6.31 5.12 -33.73
CA ASP A 402 -7.30 5.63 -34.68
C ASP A 402 -8.15 6.75 -34.05
N THR A 403 -8.55 6.62 -32.79
CA THR A 403 -9.34 7.65 -32.08
C THR A 403 -8.54 8.95 -31.89
N LEU A 404 -7.28 8.86 -31.49
CA LEU A 404 -6.39 10.01 -31.35
C LEU A 404 -6.15 10.70 -32.69
N TYR A 405 -5.85 9.91 -33.73
CA TYR A 405 -5.59 10.41 -35.07
C TYR A 405 -6.83 11.05 -35.70
N ASN A 406 -8.01 10.43 -35.54
CA ASN A 406 -9.28 10.99 -36.01
C ASN A 406 -9.61 12.30 -35.30
N LYS A 407 -9.41 12.40 -33.97
CA LYS A 407 -9.62 13.67 -33.24
C LYS A 407 -8.64 14.77 -33.65
N TRP A 408 -7.37 14.42 -33.90
CA TRP A 408 -6.41 15.38 -34.45
C TRP A 408 -6.79 15.83 -35.86
N ALA A 409 -7.25 14.92 -36.71
CA ALA A 409 -7.71 15.24 -38.06
C ALA A 409 -8.97 16.14 -38.03
N GLU A 410 -9.92 15.89 -37.12
CA GLU A 410 -11.08 16.75 -36.87
C GLU A 410 -10.66 18.15 -36.40
N TYR A 411 -9.72 18.25 -35.45
CA TYR A 411 -9.23 19.54 -34.96
C TYR A 411 -8.46 20.30 -36.05
N ALA A 412 -7.58 19.62 -36.78
CA ALA A 412 -6.90 20.19 -37.93
C ALA A 412 -7.93 20.73 -38.92
N TYR A 413 -8.97 19.98 -39.26
CA TYR A 413 -10.04 20.43 -40.14
C TYR A 413 -10.83 21.65 -39.60
N GLN A 414 -11.20 21.66 -38.32
CA GLN A 414 -11.97 22.75 -37.69
C GLN A 414 -11.17 24.05 -37.51
N SER A 415 -9.85 23.96 -37.35
CA SER A 415 -8.94 25.11 -37.24
C SER A 415 -8.61 25.79 -38.57
N HIS A 416 -9.15 25.32 -39.70
CA HIS A 416 -8.99 25.92 -41.03
C HIS A 416 -9.86 27.17 -41.25
N THR A 417 -9.62 28.23 -40.46
CA THR A 417 -9.82 29.62 -40.89
C THR A 417 -8.49 30.24 -41.37
N ILE A 418 -7.59 29.46 -41.98
CA ILE A 418 -6.38 29.98 -42.64
C ILE A 418 -6.23 29.34 -44.03
N PRO A 419 -5.96 30.11 -45.10
CA PRO A 419 -5.96 29.60 -46.48
C PRO A 419 -4.77 28.67 -46.75
N ILE A 420 -5.09 27.56 -47.40
CA ILE A 420 -4.25 26.49 -47.94
C ILE A 420 -3.12 27.05 -48.83
N LYS A 421 -1.84 26.83 -48.45
CA LYS A 421 -0.61 26.92 -49.29
C LYS A 421 0.66 26.69 -48.44
N THR A 422 1.28 25.49 -48.44
CA THR A 422 2.73 25.25 -48.14
C THR A 422 3.09 23.75 -48.09
N ASP A 423 4.39 23.42 -48.15
CA ASP A 423 4.98 22.06 -48.19
C ASP A 423 4.54 21.10 -47.06
N GLU A 424 3.96 21.59 -45.97
CA GLU A 424 3.34 20.77 -44.92
C GLU A 424 2.11 20.00 -45.42
N GLN A 425 1.40 20.51 -46.42
CA GLN A 425 0.28 19.82 -47.06
C GLN A 425 0.75 18.68 -47.99
N LYS A 426 1.96 18.79 -48.56
CA LYS A 426 2.60 17.65 -49.24
C LYS A 426 2.97 16.56 -48.24
N LYS A 427 3.42 16.91 -47.04
CA LYS A 427 3.68 15.95 -45.95
C LYS A 427 2.38 15.29 -45.46
N LEU A 428 1.28 16.03 -45.34
CA LEU A 428 -0.04 15.48 -44.99
C LEU A 428 -0.59 14.54 -46.09
N HIS A 429 -0.42 14.91 -47.36
CA HIS A 429 -0.75 14.06 -48.50
C HIS A 429 0.14 12.80 -48.55
N HIS A 430 1.42 12.93 -48.22
CA HIS A 430 2.36 11.81 -48.15
C HIS A 430 2.03 10.85 -47.01
N ALA A 431 1.70 11.37 -45.82
CA ALA A 431 1.22 10.59 -44.69
C ALA A 431 -0.09 9.84 -45.04
N LYS A 432 -1.02 10.51 -45.74
CA LYS A 432 -2.25 9.89 -46.25
C LYS A 432 -1.96 8.74 -47.24
N LEU A 433 -0.99 8.92 -48.14
CA LEU A 433 -0.55 7.88 -49.07
C LEU A 433 0.17 6.72 -48.37
N GLU A 434 0.97 7.00 -47.34
CA GLU A 434 1.65 5.97 -46.55
C GLU A 434 0.66 5.13 -45.73
N ILE A 435 -0.40 5.77 -45.21
CA ILE A 435 -1.53 5.09 -44.55
C ILE A 435 -2.28 4.19 -45.55
N LEU A 436 -2.58 4.69 -46.74
CA LEU A 436 -3.24 3.90 -47.79
C LEU A 436 -2.38 2.72 -48.27
N ASN A 437 -1.07 2.93 -48.45
CA ASN A 437 -0.15 1.87 -48.85
C ASN A 437 -0.01 0.80 -47.75
N ARG A 438 0.09 1.20 -46.48
CA ARG A 438 0.08 0.24 -45.36
C ARG A 438 -1.25 -0.51 -45.28
N ALA A 439 -2.38 0.16 -45.48
CA ALA A 439 -3.70 -0.49 -45.57
C ALA A 439 -3.76 -1.55 -46.68
N GLU A 440 -3.15 -1.29 -47.85
CA GLU A 440 -3.06 -2.30 -48.92
C GLU A 440 -2.12 -3.47 -48.58
N GLU A 441 -1.02 -3.24 -47.87
CA GLU A 441 -0.16 -4.32 -47.36
C GLU A 441 -0.90 -5.17 -46.31
N TYR A 442 -1.70 -4.57 -45.43
CA TYR A 442 -2.55 -5.27 -44.46
C TYR A 442 -3.62 -6.15 -45.12
N LYS A 443 -4.17 -5.69 -46.25
CA LYS A 443 -5.13 -6.44 -47.06
C LYS A 443 -4.54 -7.73 -47.64
N LYS A 444 -3.23 -7.73 -47.96
CA LYS A 444 -2.51 -8.91 -48.48
C LYS A 444 -2.28 -10.00 -47.42
N VAL A 445 -2.33 -9.65 -46.13
CA VAL A 445 -2.17 -10.59 -45.00
C VAL A 445 -3.53 -11.03 -44.41
N GLY A 446 -4.63 -10.70 -45.07
CA GLY A 446 -5.98 -11.16 -44.71
C GLY A 446 -6.70 -10.31 -43.65
N TYR A 447 -6.24 -9.08 -43.41
CA TYR A 447 -6.93 -8.10 -42.57
C TYR A 447 -7.76 -7.15 -43.45
N CYS A 448 -8.99 -6.82 -43.04
CA CYS A 448 -9.88 -5.93 -43.79
C CYS A 448 -9.45 -4.47 -43.71
#